data_AF-A0A350JGA5-F1
#
_entry.id   AF-A0A350JGA5-F1
#
_cell.length_a   1.000
_cell.length_b   1.000
_cell.length_c   1.000
_cell.angle_alpha   90.00
_cell.angle_beta   90.00
_cell.angle_gamma   90.00
#
_symmetry.space_group_name_H-M   'P 1'
#
loop_
_entity.id
_entity.type
_entity.pdbx_description
1 polymer ?
#
loop_
_entity_poly.entity_id
_entity_poly.type
_entity_poly.pdbx_seq_one_letter_code
_entity_poly.pdbx_strand_id
1 'polypeptide(L)'
;MATVIIEMDGKEHTIQVDKKEKILDVALKSGVDAPYSCRSAICSTCMAKLVEGKVEMEMNHVLTDEELEEGFIVTCQSHPVTDVVKISYDI
;
A
#
# COMPACT_ATOMS: atom_id res chain seq x y z
N MET A 1 -1.66 -15.86 -0.01
CA MET A 1 -0.85 -15.06 0.93
C MET A 1 0.34 -14.46 0.20
N ALA A 2 0.64 -13.21 0.49
CA ALA A 2 1.82 -12.47 0.07
C ALA A 2 2.48 -11.85 1.31
N THR A 3 3.80 -11.76 1.32
CA THR A 3 4.56 -11.05 2.35
C THR A 3 4.64 -9.59 1.94
N VAL A 4 4.11 -8.70 2.78
CA VAL A 4 4.16 -7.25 2.54
C VAL A 4 5.08 -6.61 3.57
N ILE A 5 6.11 -5.94 3.09
CA ILE A 5 7.08 -5.19 3.87
C ILE A 5 6.71 -3.71 3.76
N ILE A 6 6.44 -3.08 4.90
CA ILE A 6 6.04 -1.68 5.00
C ILE A 6 7.15 -0.92 5.69
N GLU A 7 7.75 0.03 4.98
CA GLU A 7 8.72 0.96 5.52
C GLU A 7 8.03 2.26 5.93
N MET A 8 8.21 2.66 7.20
CA MET A 8 7.63 3.87 7.77
C MET A 8 8.46 4.34 8.97
N ASP A 9 8.77 5.63 9.04
CA ASP A 9 9.62 6.24 10.06
C ASP A 9 11.00 5.54 10.19
N GLY A 10 11.56 5.09 9.06
CA GLY A 10 12.81 4.34 9.01
C GLY A 10 12.74 2.94 9.65
N LYS A 11 11.54 2.42 9.91
CA LYS A 11 11.31 1.07 10.43
C LYS A 11 10.60 0.20 9.40
N GLU A 12 10.95 -1.07 9.38
CA GLU A 12 10.27 -2.07 8.56
C GLU A 12 9.27 -2.89 9.39
N HIS A 13 8.05 -3.01 8.87
CA HIS A 13 6.98 -3.85 9.38
C HIS A 13 6.67 -4.93 8.35
N THR A 14 6.77 -6.20 8.74
CA THR A 14 6.43 -7.32 7.84
C THR A 14 5.10 -7.93 8.25
N ILE A 15 4.17 -8.00 7.30
CA ILE A 15 2.83 -8.57 7.50
C ILE A 15 2.52 -9.60 6.42
N GLN A 16 1.58 -10.52 6.71
CA GLN A 16 1.08 -11.51 5.77
C GLN A 16 -0.30 -11.07 5.28
N VAL A 17 -0.45 -10.86 3.98
CA VAL A 17 -1.66 -10.31 3.36
C VAL A 17 -2.25 -11.34 2.40
N ASP A 18 -3.55 -11.63 2.50
CA ASP A 18 -4.21 -12.42 1.45
C ASP A 18 -4.29 -11.61 0.15
N LYS A 19 -4.17 -12.26 -1.02
CA LYS A 19 -4.21 -11.55 -2.31
C LYS A 19 -5.57 -10.92 -2.61
N LYS A 20 -6.60 -11.22 -1.82
CA LYS A 20 -7.95 -10.62 -1.88
C LYS A 20 -8.18 -9.53 -0.83
N GLU A 21 -7.20 -9.29 0.06
CA GLU A 21 -7.29 -8.27 1.09
C GLU A 21 -6.46 -7.04 0.72
N LYS A 22 -6.98 -5.87 1.10
CA LYS A 22 -6.32 -4.58 0.92
C LYS A 22 -5.15 -4.46 1.89
N ILE A 23 -4.01 -3.98 1.38
CA ILE A 23 -2.77 -3.83 2.17
C ILE A 23 -3.01 -2.98 3.42
N LEU A 24 -3.69 -1.83 3.31
CA LEU A 24 -3.97 -0.96 4.46
C LEU A 24 -4.78 -1.68 5.55
N ASP A 25 -5.80 -2.44 5.17
CA ASP A 25 -6.69 -3.09 6.14
C ASP A 25 -5.93 -4.13 6.96
N VAL A 26 -5.06 -4.91 6.32
CA VAL A 26 -4.23 -5.90 7.02
C VAL A 26 -3.12 -5.25 7.83
N ALA A 27 -2.54 -4.14 7.36
CA ALA A 27 -1.55 -3.36 8.10
C ALA A 27 -2.13 -2.86 9.43
N LEU A 28 -3.30 -2.21 9.40
CA LEU A 28 -3.98 -1.72 10.60
C LEU A 28 -4.37 -2.85 11.56
N LYS A 29 -4.91 -3.97 11.03
CA LYS A 29 -5.22 -5.17 11.84
C LYS A 29 -3.98 -5.77 12.51
N SER A 30 -2.81 -5.63 11.89
CA SER A 30 -1.53 -6.13 12.40
C SER A 30 -0.82 -5.15 13.34
N GLY A 31 -1.46 -4.01 13.65
CA GLY A 31 -0.91 -2.99 14.55
C GLY A 31 0.10 -2.03 13.90
N VAL A 32 0.18 -2.01 12.56
CA VAL A 32 0.94 -1.00 11.82
C VAL A 32 0.09 0.27 11.74
N ASP A 33 0.58 1.38 12.30
CA ASP A 33 -0.13 2.66 12.33
C ASP A 33 0.02 3.43 11.00
N ALA A 34 -0.33 2.77 9.89
CA ALA A 34 -0.22 3.34 8.56
C ALA A 34 -1.18 4.54 8.40
N PRO A 35 -0.78 5.63 7.71
CA PRO A 35 -1.60 6.81 7.56
C PRO A 35 -2.85 6.54 6.70
N TYR A 36 -4.03 6.97 7.14
CA TYR A 36 -5.27 6.84 6.37
C TYR A 36 -6.32 7.92 6.70
N SER A 37 -7.27 8.11 5.78
CA SER A 37 -8.43 8.99 5.99
C SER A 37 -9.70 8.45 5.32
N CYS A 38 -9.84 8.60 3.99
CA CYS A 38 -11.12 8.34 3.31
C CYS A 38 -11.43 6.86 3.02
N ARG A 39 -10.39 6.04 2.77
CA ARG A 39 -10.48 4.62 2.37
C ARG A 39 -11.29 4.34 1.09
N SER A 40 -11.51 5.36 0.25
CA SER A 40 -12.35 5.31 -0.95
C SER A 40 -11.67 5.88 -2.20
N ALA A 41 -10.33 5.94 -2.22
CA ALA A 41 -9.55 6.42 -3.37
C ALA A 41 -9.81 7.88 -3.78
N ILE A 42 -10.25 8.74 -2.84
CA ILE A 42 -10.52 10.17 -3.07
C ILE A 42 -9.60 11.11 -2.28
N CYS A 43 -8.69 10.56 -1.46
CA CYS A 43 -7.63 11.31 -0.79
C CYS A 43 -6.28 10.58 -0.95
N SER A 44 -5.18 11.30 -0.71
CA SER A 44 -3.81 10.77 -0.79
C SER A 44 -3.19 10.37 0.56
N THR A 45 -3.94 10.36 1.67
CA THR A 45 -3.37 10.07 3.00
C THR A 45 -2.71 8.69 3.10
N CYS A 46 -3.24 7.67 2.42
CA CYS A 46 -2.65 6.32 2.39
C CYS A 46 -1.76 6.09 1.16
N MET A 47 -1.22 7.17 0.58
CA MET A 47 -0.29 7.07 -0.53
C MET A 47 1.04 6.50 -0.05
N ALA A 48 1.58 5.56 -0.80
CA ALA A 48 2.88 4.95 -0.55
C ALA A 48 3.60 4.76 -1.88
N LYS A 49 4.92 4.60 -1.83
CA LYS A 49 5.74 4.22 -2.98
C LYS A 49 5.90 2.70 -3.01
N LEU A 50 5.63 2.08 -4.15
CA LEU A 50 5.93 0.68 -4.42
C LEU A 50 7.43 0.54 -4.72
N VAL A 51 8.15 -0.13 -3.83
CA VAL A 51 9.60 -0.34 -3.92
C VAL A 51 9.91 -1.68 -4.59
N GLU A 52 9.11 -2.71 -4.31
CA GLU A 52 9.28 -4.06 -4.86
C GLU A 52 7.93 -4.74 -5.07
N GLY A 53 7.85 -5.58 -6.09
CA GLY A 53 6.69 -6.42 -6.37
C GLY A 53 5.66 -5.73 -7.24
N LYS A 54 4.42 -6.20 -7.19
CA LYS A 54 3.29 -5.63 -7.93
C LYS A 54 2.04 -5.63 -7.06
N VAL A 55 1.25 -4.59 -7.23
CA VAL A 55 -0.09 -4.47 -6.64
C VAL A 55 -1.10 -4.15 -7.72
N GLU A 56 -2.36 -4.48 -7.45
CA GLU A 56 -3.50 -4.06 -8.27
C GLU A 56 -4.41 -3.19 -7.41
N MET A 57 -4.75 -1.99 -7.91
CA MET A 57 -5.65 -1.08 -7.22
C MET A 57 -7.08 -1.26 -7.72
N GLU A 58 -8.04 -1.43 -6.80
CA GLU A 58 -9.46 -1.49 -7.18
C GLU A 58 -9.97 -0.19 -7.82
N MET A 59 -9.52 0.94 -7.29
CA MET A 59 -9.92 2.27 -7.72
C MET A 59 -8.74 3.23 -7.56
N ASN A 60 -8.62 4.17 -8.49
CA ASN A 60 -7.73 5.32 -8.38
C ASN A 60 -8.43 6.57 -8.95
N HIS A 61 -8.70 7.55 -8.08
CA HIS A 61 -9.20 8.87 -8.47
C HIS A 61 -8.31 10.00 -7.93
N VAL A 62 -7.12 9.67 -7.44
CA VAL A 62 -6.23 10.61 -6.71
C VAL A 62 -4.88 10.73 -7.38
N LEU A 63 -4.28 9.61 -7.80
CA LEU A 63 -2.96 9.60 -8.41
C LEU A 63 -3.06 9.86 -9.91
N THR A 64 -2.21 10.74 -10.39
CA THR A 64 -1.97 11.02 -11.81
C THR A 64 -1.21 9.89 -12.48
N ASP A 65 -1.22 9.85 -13.81
CA ASP A 65 -0.46 8.84 -14.57
C ASP A 65 1.04 8.91 -14.30
N GLU A 66 1.60 10.13 -14.13
CA GLU A 66 3.01 10.33 -13.79
C GLU A 66 3.36 9.74 -12.41
N GLU A 67 2.51 9.98 -11.40
CA GLU A 67 2.70 9.39 -10.07
C GLU A 67 2.61 7.85 -10.12
N LEU A 68 1.72 7.28 -10.93
CA LEU A 68 1.65 5.83 -11.13
C LEU A 68 2.92 5.28 -11.77
N GLU A 69 3.47 5.98 -12.77
CA GLU A 69 4.73 5.62 -13.43
C GLU A 69 5.93 5.71 -12.49
N GLU A 70 5.92 6.66 -11.55
CA GLU A 70 6.91 6.77 -10.47
C GLU A 70 6.76 5.71 -9.36
N GLY A 71 5.71 4.89 -9.46
CA GLY A 71 5.44 3.78 -8.56
C GLY A 71 4.60 4.14 -7.34
N PHE A 72 3.91 5.28 -7.32
CA PHE A 72 2.98 5.61 -6.25
C PHE A 72 1.70 4.79 -6.33
N ILE A 73 1.17 4.42 -5.17
CA ILE A 73 -0.04 3.64 -5.01
C ILE A 73 -0.85 4.18 -3.82
N VAL A 74 -2.16 3.87 -3.77
CA VAL A 74 -2.96 4.05 -2.55
C VAL A 74 -3.20 2.69 -1.89
N THR A 75 -2.62 2.48 -0.72
CA THR A 75 -2.64 1.18 -0.03
C THR A 75 -4.04 0.77 0.43
N CYS A 76 -4.96 1.73 0.56
CA CYS A 76 -6.37 1.47 0.87
C CYS A 76 -7.15 0.81 -0.26
N GLN A 77 -6.62 0.80 -1.49
CA GLN A 77 -7.23 0.09 -2.62
C GLN A 77 -6.32 -0.98 -3.22
N SER A 78 -5.11 -1.15 -2.69
CA SER A 78 -4.09 -2.02 -3.28
C SER A 78 -4.17 -3.43 -2.73
N HIS A 79 -4.20 -4.41 -3.64
CA HIS A 79 -4.06 -5.84 -3.37
C HIS A 79 -2.70 -6.34 -3.86
N PRO A 80 -1.98 -7.18 -3.10
CA PRO A 80 -0.70 -7.72 -3.55
C PRO A 80 -0.91 -8.78 -4.64
N VAL A 81 -0.19 -8.63 -5.76
CA VAL A 81 -0.22 -9.56 -6.89
C VAL A 81 0.92 -10.58 -6.79
N THR A 82 2.11 -10.11 -6.43
CA THR A 82 3.30 -10.93 -6.22
C THR A 82 3.36 -11.52 -4.82
N ASP A 83 4.22 -12.51 -4.60
CA ASP A 83 4.36 -13.18 -3.30
C ASP A 83 5.14 -12.32 -2.29
N VAL A 84 5.92 -11.36 -2.77
CA VAL A 84 6.60 -10.32 -1.99
C VAL A 84 6.25 -8.97 -2.57
N VAL A 85 5.90 -8.02 -1.69
CA VAL A 85 5.66 -6.61 -2.02
C VAL A 85 6.36 -5.76 -0.95
N LYS A 86 7.14 -4.76 -1.37
CA LYS A 86 7.70 -3.75 -0.47
C LYS A 86 7.11 -2.38 -0.81
N ILE A 87 6.60 -1.69 0.20
CA ILE A 87 6.07 -0.32 0.08
C ILE A 87 6.73 0.59 1.11
N SER A 88 6.85 1.87 0.80
CA SER A 88 7.37 2.89 1.73
C SER A 88 6.40 4.07 1.84
N TYR A 89 6.10 4.45 3.09
CA TYR A 89 5.39 5.69 3.42
C TYR A 89 6.35 6.85 3.67
N ASP A 90 7.66 6.63 3.63
CA ASP A 90 8.71 7.63 3.82
C ASP A 90 8.99 8.34 2.47
N ILE A 91 7.98 9.06 1.98
CA ILE A 91 8.01 9.84 0.72
C ILE A 91 8.42 11.29 0.91
#